data_AF-A0A9N9A1B5-F1
#
_entry.id   AF-A0A9N9A1B5-F1
#
_cell.length_a   1.000
_cell.length_b   1.000
_cell.length_c   1.000
_cell.angle_alpha   90.00
_cell.angle_beta   90.00
_cell.angle_gamma   90.00
#
_symmetry.space_group_name_H-M   'P 1'
#
loop_
_entity.id
_entity.type
_entity.pdbx_description
1 polymer ?
#
loop_
_entity_poly.entity_id
_entity_poly.type
_entity_poly.pdbx_seq_one_letter_code
_entity_poly.pdbx_strand_id
1 'polypeptide(L)'
;MALKTTELQGVLPHSSYVQDRGTSTTLADNLSLKDNNSKNAKKNLNFVKRVRRFMKLHCNKSRIILLIIFLITISAIITIVLILNKNPFVLIRPLCKSQFGMSSLNQTFNALAKLETNQVDDSLISYNYVDSSGFTGKYRFGEIMLSNLNYYKTNFTQNGTDIKNFWNGSWTGKNGCNSYDDFLNNKLNVQERAIREAFQFNLLKITQLLSSPPYNQSLSFFLDNPFKFSSGCNFQSDGLSVSNVTLAGILASAYLIDPDEVGKALVNSVAPCDNRTSTSLIRYFMDFTGCDFSSDNVNEAVSSFDNVTNVSNVSSIS
;
A
#
# COMPACT_ATOMS: atom_id res chain seq x y z
N MET A 1 28.99 -49.66 0.47
CA MET A 1 27.73 -50.17 1.06
C MET A 1 26.66 -49.15 0.71
N ALA A 2 25.86 -49.44 -0.31
CA ALA A 2 24.88 -48.53 -0.90
C ALA A 2 23.48 -48.90 -0.39
N LEU A 3 22.73 -47.92 0.11
CA LEU A 3 21.31 -48.00 0.46
C LEU A 3 20.71 -46.64 0.08
N LYS A 4 20.13 -46.52 -1.11
CA LYS A 4 18.72 -46.80 -1.50
C LYS A 4 17.85 -45.56 -1.31
N THR A 5 17.65 -44.87 -2.43
CA THR A 5 16.68 -43.80 -2.68
C THR A 5 15.26 -44.33 -2.55
N THR A 6 14.39 -43.54 -1.90
CA THR A 6 12.95 -43.84 -1.81
C THR A 6 12.22 -42.80 -2.65
N GLU A 7 11.61 -43.27 -3.72
CA GLU A 7 10.68 -42.53 -4.58
C GLU A 7 9.39 -42.25 -3.79
N LEU A 8 8.86 -41.03 -3.94
CA LEU A 8 7.54 -40.64 -3.45
C LEU A 8 6.73 -40.17 -4.67
N GLN A 9 5.96 -41.10 -5.23
CA GLN A 9 4.84 -40.84 -6.13
C GLN A 9 3.56 -40.72 -5.29
N GLY A 10 2.82 -39.63 -5.48
CA GLY A 10 1.46 -39.42 -4.98
C GLY A 10 0.82 -38.31 -5.80
N VAL A 11 0.19 -38.62 -6.94
CA VAL A 11 -1.26 -38.87 -7.08
C VAL A 11 -2.09 -37.70 -6.54
N LEU A 12 -2.37 -36.73 -7.41
CA LEU A 12 -3.40 -35.71 -7.23
C LEU A 12 -4.73 -36.23 -7.79
N PRO A 13 -5.86 -36.13 -7.06
CA PRO A 13 -7.16 -36.46 -7.62
C PRO A 13 -7.72 -35.30 -8.44
N HIS A 14 -8.16 -35.64 -9.66
CA HIS A 14 -8.94 -34.80 -10.56
C HIS A 14 -10.28 -34.40 -9.94
N SER A 15 -10.57 -33.10 -9.95
CA SER A 15 -11.90 -32.55 -9.68
C SER A 15 -12.81 -32.78 -10.88
N SER A 16 -13.84 -33.58 -10.68
CA SER A 16 -14.92 -33.89 -11.62
C SER A 16 -15.78 -32.65 -11.90
N TYR A 17 -15.83 -32.25 -13.17
CA TYR A 17 -16.81 -31.32 -13.71
C TYR A 17 -18.21 -31.96 -13.62
N VAL A 18 -19.10 -31.32 -12.86
CA VAL A 18 -20.53 -31.62 -12.86
C VAL A 18 -21.14 -31.04 -14.13
N GLN A 19 -21.56 -31.92 -15.04
CA GLN A 19 -22.52 -31.62 -16.09
C GLN A 19 -23.87 -31.35 -15.42
N ASP A 20 -24.33 -30.10 -15.44
CA ASP A 20 -25.69 -29.78 -15.04
C ASP A 20 -26.65 -29.83 -16.23
N ARG A 21 -27.81 -30.42 -15.94
CA ARG A 21 -28.78 -30.97 -16.89
C ARG A 21 -29.52 -29.87 -17.64
N GLY A 22 -29.63 -30.06 -18.95
CA GLY A 22 -30.59 -29.36 -19.78
C GLY A 22 -32.02 -29.59 -19.28
N THR A 23 -32.65 -28.51 -18.84
CA THR A 23 -34.09 -28.46 -18.64
C THR A 23 -34.76 -28.31 -20.02
N SER A 24 -35.44 -29.37 -20.43
CA SER A 24 -36.31 -29.38 -21.60
C SER A 24 -37.52 -28.49 -21.32
N THR A 25 -37.46 -27.24 -21.75
CA THR A 25 -38.63 -26.35 -21.80
C THR A 25 -39.55 -26.79 -22.92
N THR A 26 -40.74 -27.26 -22.53
CA THR A 26 -41.78 -27.70 -23.47
C THR A 26 -42.26 -26.55 -24.36
N LEU A 27 -42.68 -26.90 -25.58
CA LEU A 27 -43.09 -25.99 -26.66
C LEU A 27 -44.33 -25.12 -26.32
N ALA A 28 -44.98 -25.34 -25.17
CA ALA A 28 -46.17 -24.61 -24.73
C ALA A 28 -45.85 -23.29 -23.99
N ASP A 29 -44.69 -23.17 -23.34
CA ASP A 29 -44.34 -21.97 -22.55
C ASP A 29 -43.85 -20.79 -23.42
N ASN A 30 -43.43 -21.06 -24.66
CA ASN A 30 -42.91 -20.05 -25.59
C ASN A 30 -44.00 -19.23 -26.33
N LEU A 31 -45.28 -19.62 -26.23
CA LEU A 31 -46.39 -18.86 -26.82
C LEU A 31 -46.93 -17.77 -25.87
N SER A 32 -46.81 -17.94 -24.55
CA SER A 32 -47.24 -16.95 -23.55
C SER A 32 -46.22 -15.79 -23.38
N LEU A 33 -44.92 -16.05 -23.54
CA LEU A 33 -43.87 -15.04 -23.37
C LEU A 33 -43.76 -14.06 -24.55
N LYS A 34 -44.23 -14.45 -25.74
CA LYS A 34 -44.20 -13.61 -26.95
C LYS A 34 -45.20 -12.45 -26.88
N ASP A 35 -46.33 -12.63 -26.22
CA ASP A 35 -47.35 -11.59 -26.08
C ASP A 35 -47.02 -10.54 -25.01
N ASN A 36 -46.33 -10.92 -23.93
CA ASN A 36 -45.87 -9.98 -22.90
C ASN A 36 -44.67 -9.13 -23.35
N ASN A 37 -43.75 -9.70 -24.14
CA ASN A 37 -42.64 -8.94 -24.74
C ASN A 37 -43.14 -7.95 -25.82
N SER A 38 -44.18 -8.30 -26.58
CA SER A 38 -44.83 -7.40 -27.55
C SER A 38 -45.49 -6.19 -26.88
N LYS A 39 -46.15 -6.38 -25.74
CA LYS A 39 -46.79 -5.29 -24.97
C LYS A 39 -45.76 -4.38 -24.29
N ASN A 40 -44.67 -4.92 -23.75
CA ASN A 40 -43.57 -4.13 -23.17
C ASN A 40 -42.76 -3.37 -24.24
N ALA A 41 -42.52 -3.98 -25.40
CA ALA A 41 -41.91 -3.30 -26.54
C ALA A 41 -42.77 -2.14 -27.07
N LYS A 42 -44.11 -2.31 -27.13
CA LYS A 42 -45.05 -1.25 -27.52
C LYS A 42 -45.15 -0.12 -26.48
N LYS A 43 -45.09 -0.43 -25.17
CA LYS A 43 -45.02 0.60 -24.11
C LYS A 43 -43.73 1.44 -24.22
N ASN A 44 -42.58 0.80 -24.46
CA ASN A 44 -41.32 1.50 -24.67
C ASN A 44 -41.32 2.36 -25.95
N LEU A 45 -41.92 1.87 -27.04
CA LEU A 45 -42.01 2.63 -28.28
C LEU A 45 -42.87 3.90 -28.13
N ASN A 46 -43.98 3.83 -27.37
CA ASN A 46 -44.82 4.98 -27.09
C ASN A 46 -44.18 5.98 -26.12
N PHE A 47 -43.40 5.51 -25.15
CA PHE A 47 -42.58 6.36 -24.29
C PHE A 47 -41.50 7.08 -25.10
N VAL A 48 -40.74 6.37 -25.93
CA VAL A 48 -39.73 6.95 -26.83
C VAL A 48 -40.36 7.94 -27.81
N LYS A 49 -41.54 7.65 -28.36
CA LYS A 49 -42.28 8.58 -29.23
C LYS A 49 -42.76 9.83 -28.48
N ARG A 50 -43.21 9.71 -27.22
CA ARG A 50 -43.58 10.87 -26.38
C ARG A 50 -42.37 11.72 -26.03
N VAL A 51 -41.26 11.11 -25.62
CA VAL A 51 -39.99 11.80 -25.36
C VAL A 51 -39.50 12.51 -26.64
N ARG A 52 -39.57 11.84 -27.80
CA ARG A 52 -39.16 12.42 -29.09
C ARG A 52 -40.06 13.59 -29.52
N ARG A 53 -41.37 13.57 -29.27
CA ARG A 53 -42.27 14.71 -29.55
C ARG A 53 -42.05 15.87 -28.59
N PHE A 54 -41.87 15.58 -27.29
CA PHE A 54 -41.58 16.60 -26.28
C PHE A 54 -40.24 17.31 -26.57
N MET A 55 -39.22 16.53 -26.98
CA MET A 55 -37.93 17.04 -27.46
C MET A 55 -38.06 17.87 -28.76
N LYS A 56 -39.14 17.72 -29.54
CA LYS A 56 -39.32 18.45 -30.80
C LYS A 56 -40.04 19.79 -30.61
N LEU A 57 -40.87 19.92 -29.56
CA LEU A 57 -41.71 21.11 -29.33
C LEU A 57 -41.08 22.16 -28.39
N HIS A 58 -40.18 21.76 -27.49
CA HIS A 58 -39.62 22.69 -26.49
C HIS A 58 -38.09 22.74 -26.43
N CYS A 59 -37.39 22.07 -27.34
CA CYS A 59 -35.94 22.07 -27.30
C CYS A 59 -35.34 23.01 -28.32
N ASN A 60 -34.93 24.17 -27.81
CA ASN A 60 -33.75 24.80 -28.36
C ASN A 60 -32.61 23.80 -28.18
N LYS A 61 -32.15 23.15 -29.26
CA LYS A 61 -31.10 22.10 -29.21
C LYS A 61 -29.90 22.57 -28.37
N SER A 62 -29.59 23.86 -28.43
CA SER A 62 -28.60 24.54 -27.60
C SER A 62 -28.83 24.35 -26.08
N ARG A 63 -30.07 24.47 -25.59
CA ARG A 63 -30.40 24.28 -24.16
C ARG A 63 -30.26 22.84 -23.68
N ILE A 64 -30.62 21.85 -24.52
CA ILE A 64 -30.37 20.43 -24.18
C ILE A 64 -28.86 20.18 -24.10
N ILE A 65 -28.12 20.63 -25.11
CA ILE A 65 -26.66 20.43 -25.17
C ILE A 65 -26.00 21.05 -23.93
N LEU A 66 -26.43 22.25 -23.54
CA LEU A 66 -25.92 22.94 -22.36
C LEU A 66 -26.25 22.20 -21.05
N LEU A 67 -27.45 21.62 -20.94
CA LEU A 67 -27.85 20.79 -19.80
C LEU A 67 -27.04 19.48 -19.71
N ILE A 68 -26.76 18.84 -20.85
CA ILE A 68 -25.92 17.62 -20.89
C ILE A 68 -24.49 17.95 -20.47
N ILE A 69 -23.90 19.04 -20.99
CA ILE A 69 -22.57 19.49 -20.60
C ILE A 69 -22.53 19.76 -19.09
N PHE A 70 -23.54 20.45 -18.55
CA PHE A 70 -23.64 20.73 -17.13
C PHE A 70 -23.68 19.45 -16.28
N LEU A 71 -24.49 18.45 -16.66
CA LEU A 71 -24.54 17.16 -15.96
C LEU A 71 -23.21 16.39 -16.02
N ILE A 72 -22.52 16.40 -17.17
CA ILE A 72 -21.19 15.79 -17.30
C ILE A 72 -20.19 16.48 -16.39
N THR A 73 -20.21 17.82 -16.31
CA THR A 73 -19.31 18.56 -15.43
C THR A 73 -19.57 18.27 -13.95
N ILE A 74 -20.83 18.20 -13.51
CA ILE A 74 -21.17 17.83 -12.14
C ILE A 74 -20.70 16.41 -11.82
N SER A 75 -20.96 15.45 -12.72
CA SER A 75 -20.54 14.05 -12.55
C SER A 75 -19.01 13.94 -12.43
N ALA A 76 -18.26 14.67 -13.27
CA ALA A 76 -16.81 14.72 -13.20
C ALA A 76 -16.32 15.33 -11.87
N ILE A 77 -16.92 16.44 -11.42
CA ILE A 77 -16.58 17.07 -10.13
C ILE A 77 -16.85 16.11 -8.97
N ILE A 78 -18.03 15.48 -8.92
CA ILE A 78 -18.36 14.50 -7.88
C ILE A 78 -17.35 13.35 -7.88
N THR A 79 -16.98 12.85 -9.06
CA THR A 79 -16.00 11.77 -9.19
C THR A 79 -14.62 12.21 -8.66
N ILE A 80 -14.15 13.41 -9.02
CA ILE A 80 -12.90 13.98 -8.51
C ILE A 80 -12.96 14.14 -6.99
N VAL A 81 -14.05 14.66 -6.44
CA VAL A 81 -14.24 14.82 -4.98
C VAL A 81 -14.23 13.47 -4.27
N LEU A 82 -14.88 12.44 -4.83
CA LEU A 82 -14.86 11.09 -4.24
C LEU A 82 -13.46 10.47 -4.29
N ILE A 83 -12.71 10.68 -5.37
CA ILE A 83 -11.32 10.24 -5.49
C ILE A 83 -10.44 10.97 -4.46
N LEU A 84 -10.59 12.29 -4.33
CA LEU A 84 -9.82 13.11 -3.38
C LEU A 84 -10.19 12.82 -1.92
N ASN A 85 -11.44 12.55 -1.60
CA ASN A 85 -11.84 12.16 -0.24
C ASN A 85 -11.28 10.79 0.14
N LYS A 86 -11.18 9.87 -0.81
CA LYS A 86 -10.58 8.54 -0.55
C LYS A 86 -9.05 8.62 -0.48
N ASN A 87 -8.44 9.48 -1.27
CA ASN A 87 -7.00 9.65 -1.30
C ASN A 87 -6.65 11.09 -1.74
N PRO A 88 -6.48 12.02 -0.79
CA PRO A 88 -6.17 13.42 -1.12
C PRO A 88 -4.82 13.55 -1.85
N PHE A 89 -3.97 12.53 -1.76
CA PHE A 89 -2.70 12.43 -2.47
C PHE A 89 -2.83 11.97 -3.92
N VAL A 90 -4.01 11.90 -4.53
CA VAL A 90 -4.08 11.68 -5.98
C VAL A 90 -3.61 12.93 -6.75
N LEU A 91 -3.84 14.13 -6.23
CA LEU A 91 -3.47 15.39 -6.89
C LEU A 91 -2.30 16.15 -6.23
N ILE A 92 -2.09 15.96 -4.92
CA ILE A 92 -1.01 16.60 -4.16
C ILE A 92 -0.18 15.50 -3.53
N ARG A 93 0.62 14.81 -4.33
CA ARG A 93 1.59 13.87 -3.78
C ARG A 93 2.74 14.67 -3.19
N PRO A 94 3.19 14.37 -1.96
CA PRO A 94 4.46 14.88 -1.46
C PRO A 94 5.56 14.29 -2.33
N LEU A 95 5.79 14.90 -3.48
CA LEU A 95 6.96 14.63 -4.29
C LEU A 95 8.12 15.26 -3.52
N CYS A 96 9.04 14.42 -3.04
CA CYS A 96 10.34 14.95 -2.67
C CYS A 96 10.85 15.78 -3.85
N LYS A 97 11.19 17.02 -3.57
CA LYS A 97 11.93 17.84 -4.54
C LYS A 97 13.28 17.16 -4.68
N SER A 98 13.78 17.05 -5.91
CA SER A 98 15.05 16.38 -6.27
C SER A 98 16.21 16.80 -5.35
N GLN A 99 16.33 16.12 -4.23
CA GLN A 99 17.29 16.36 -3.17
C GLN A 99 17.97 15.04 -2.88
N PHE A 100 19.26 15.12 -2.56
CA PHE A 100 20.09 13.97 -2.24
C PHE A 100 20.55 14.04 -0.79
N GLY A 101 20.77 12.87 -0.18
CA GLY A 101 21.38 12.76 1.14
C GLY A 101 20.42 12.94 2.31
N MET A 102 20.95 13.37 3.46
CA MET A 102 20.21 13.40 4.74
C MET A 102 18.91 14.25 4.70
N SER A 103 18.89 15.35 3.94
CA SER A 103 17.69 16.17 3.76
C SER A 103 16.55 15.41 3.07
N SER A 104 16.90 14.60 2.06
CA SER A 104 15.99 13.74 1.33
C SER A 104 15.47 12.58 2.19
N LEU A 105 16.35 11.99 3.01
CA LEU A 105 15.97 10.97 3.98
C LEU A 105 14.94 11.51 5.01
N ASN A 106 15.17 12.70 5.56
CA ASN A 106 14.22 13.31 6.49
C ASN A 106 12.88 13.66 5.81
N GLN A 107 12.90 14.12 4.55
CA GLN A 107 11.68 14.32 3.77
C GLN A 107 10.93 13.01 3.51
N THR A 108 11.67 11.91 3.30
CA THR A 108 11.09 10.57 3.14
C THR A 108 10.30 10.18 4.39
N PHE A 109 10.84 10.41 5.59
CA PHE A 109 10.09 10.15 6.84
C PHE A 109 8.84 11.03 6.96
N ASN A 110 8.92 12.32 6.64
CA ASN A 110 7.76 13.20 6.69
C ASN A 110 6.67 12.77 5.69
N ALA A 111 7.05 12.43 4.45
CA ALA A 111 6.12 11.93 3.44
C ALA A 111 5.52 10.58 3.84
N LEU A 112 6.31 9.69 4.44
CA LEU A 112 5.82 8.41 4.96
C LEU A 112 4.77 8.63 6.06
N ALA A 113 5.03 9.51 7.03
CA ALA A 113 4.06 9.82 8.08
C ALA A 113 2.72 10.36 7.52
N LYS A 114 2.77 11.19 6.47
CA LYS A 114 1.58 11.69 5.76
C LYS A 114 0.78 10.55 5.11
N LEU A 115 1.47 9.64 4.44
CA LEU A 115 0.85 8.48 3.79
C LEU A 115 0.20 7.55 4.82
N GLU A 116 0.92 7.23 5.90
CA GLU A 116 0.47 6.30 6.94
C GLU A 116 -0.71 6.83 7.78
N THR A 117 -0.86 8.15 7.88
CA THR A 117 -1.96 8.81 8.61
C THR A 117 -3.06 9.33 7.69
N ASN A 118 -2.86 9.25 6.37
CA ASN A 118 -3.70 9.89 5.36
C ASN A 118 -3.89 11.41 5.58
N GLN A 119 -2.86 12.10 6.09
CA GLN A 119 -2.89 13.54 6.42
C GLN A 119 -1.97 14.34 5.50
N VAL A 120 -2.45 15.47 4.97
CA VAL A 120 -1.63 16.36 4.12
C VAL A 120 -0.90 17.43 4.94
N ASP A 121 -1.52 17.83 6.06
CA ASP A 121 -1.03 18.85 6.98
C ASP A 121 -0.21 18.21 8.12
N ASP A 122 1.04 18.66 8.28
CA ASP A 122 1.95 18.17 9.32
C ASP A 122 1.41 18.43 10.74
N SER A 123 0.58 19.45 10.93
CA SER A 123 -0.02 19.78 12.24
C SER A 123 -1.08 18.76 12.70
N LEU A 124 -1.61 17.95 11.78
CA LEU A 124 -2.59 16.90 12.07
C LEU A 124 -1.93 15.54 12.37
N ILE A 125 -0.62 15.43 12.19
CA ILE A 125 0.13 14.20 12.42
C ILE A 125 0.56 14.15 13.88
N SER A 126 -0.08 13.28 14.66
CA SER A 126 0.23 13.12 16.08
C SER A 126 1.04 11.87 16.37
N TYR A 127 1.99 11.99 17.30
CA TYR A 127 2.72 10.85 17.86
C TYR A 127 1.83 9.93 18.69
N ASN A 128 0.72 10.43 19.26
CA ASN A 128 -0.15 9.63 20.12
C ASN A 128 -1.35 9.00 19.38
N TYR A 129 -1.27 8.90 18.06
CA TYR A 129 -2.36 8.36 17.24
C TYR A 129 -2.37 6.83 17.23
N VAL A 130 -3.55 6.22 17.32
CA VAL A 130 -3.74 4.76 17.24
C VAL A 130 -4.92 4.47 16.32
N ASP A 131 -4.78 3.53 15.37
CA ASP A 131 -5.93 3.08 14.56
C ASP A 131 -6.72 1.94 15.20
N SER A 132 -7.84 1.58 14.56
CA SER A 132 -8.70 0.45 14.94
C SER A 132 -7.99 -0.90 14.96
N SER A 133 -6.86 -1.02 14.27
CA SER A 133 -6.03 -2.22 14.20
C SER A 133 -4.84 -2.17 15.17
N GLY A 134 -4.76 -1.13 16.00
CA GLY A 134 -3.74 -0.97 17.04
C GLY A 134 -2.37 -0.49 16.53
N PHE A 135 -2.22 -0.12 15.26
CA PHE A 135 -0.96 0.49 14.80
C PHE A 135 -0.79 1.86 15.45
N THR A 136 0.40 2.11 15.97
CA THR A 136 0.63 3.17 16.94
C THR A 136 1.62 4.23 16.45
N GLY A 137 1.26 5.47 16.73
CA GLY A 137 2.05 6.68 16.54
C GLY A 137 2.12 7.23 15.12
N LYS A 138 3.00 8.23 14.97
CA LYS A 138 3.17 9.06 13.76
C LYS A 138 3.42 8.22 12.51
N TYR A 139 4.17 7.13 12.68
CA TYR A 139 4.57 6.24 11.60
C TYR A 139 3.74 4.95 11.54
N ARG A 140 2.74 4.76 12.42
CA ARG A 140 1.90 3.55 12.45
C ARG A 140 2.71 2.28 12.67
N PHE A 141 3.51 2.24 13.72
CA PHE A 141 4.25 1.04 14.06
C PHE A 141 3.32 -0.11 14.48
N GLY A 142 3.59 -1.29 13.95
CA GLY A 142 3.04 -2.55 14.43
C GLY A 142 3.98 -3.27 15.40
N GLU A 143 3.44 -4.23 16.15
CA GLU A 143 4.19 -5.07 17.09
C GLU A 143 5.36 -5.80 16.41
N ILE A 144 5.14 -6.30 15.20
CA ILE A 144 6.13 -7.08 14.45
C ILE A 144 7.39 -6.25 14.21
N MET A 145 7.22 -5.03 13.69
CA MET A 145 8.33 -4.13 13.42
C MET A 145 9.05 -3.74 14.72
N LEU A 146 8.32 -3.38 15.77
CA LEU A 146 8.95 -3.04 17.06
C LEU A 146 9.61 -4.25 17.74
N SER A 147 9.14 -5.46 17.45
CA SER A 147 9.78 -6.71 17.88
C SER A 147 11.07 -6.96 17.13
N ASN A 148 11.10 -6.79 15.81
CA ASN A 148 12.31 -6.89 14.99
C ASN A 148 13.37 -5.86 15.41
N LEU A 149 12.93 -4.68 15.84
CA LEU A 149 13.80 -3.63 16.37
C LEU A 149 14.13 -3.80 17.86
N ASN A 150 13.64 -4.84 18.53
CA ASN A 150 13.86 -5.14 19.94
C ASN A 150 13.40 -4.02 20.90
N TYR A 151 12.40 -3.21 20.54
CA TYR A 151 11.66 -2.36 21.49
C TYR A 151 10.61 -3.15 22.26
N TYR A 152 10.13 -4.22 21.63
CA TYR A 152 9.00 -4.99 22.09
C TYR A 152 9.30 -6.48 21.98
N LYS A 153 8.75 -7.29 22.89
CA LYS A 153 8.77 -8.75 22.82
C LYS A 153 7.33 -9.22 22.71
N THR A 154 6.94 -9.68 21.53
CA THR A 154 5.60 -10.21 21.32
C THR A 154 5.44 -11.59 21.97
N ASN A 155 4.24 -11.87 22.50
CA ASN A 155 3.89 -13.16 23.09
C ASN A 155 3.32 -14.15 22.06
N PHE A 156 3.18 -13.75 20.81
CA PHE A 156 2.61 -14.58 19.76
C PHE A 156 3.69 -15.16 18.85
N THR A 157 3.63 -16.46 18.57
CA THR A 157 4.32 -17.08 17.44
C THR A 157 3.57 -16.67 16.17
N GLN A 158 4.11 -15.71 15.41
CA GLN A 158 3.45 -15.16 14.23
C GLN A 158 3.29 -16.18 13.11
N ASN A 159 2.05 -16.44 12.72
CA ASN A 159 1.71 -16.55 11.30
C ASN A 159 1.34 -15.12 10.85
N GLY A 160 2.05 -14.57 9.86
CA GLY A 160 2.00 -13.16 9.44
C GLY A 160 0.70 -12.65 8.84
N THR A 161 -0.46 -13.11 9.33
CA THR A 161 -1.79 -12.77 8.81
C THR A 161 -2.66 -11.98 9.79
N ASP A 162 -2.28 -11.86 11.07
CA ASP A 162 -3.06 -11.05 12.01
C ASP A 162 -2.79 -9.55 11.82
N ILE A 163 -3.83 -8.84 11.35
CA ILE A 163 -3.81 -7.40 11.06
C ILE A 163 -3.90 -6.58 12.36
N LYS A 164 -4.17 -7.20 13.51
CA LYS A 164 -4.44 -6.52 14.79
C LYS A 164 -3.25 -6.59 15.74
N ASN A 165 -2.83 -5.43 16.23
CA ASN A 165 -1.83 -5.26 17.28
C ASN A 165 -2.56 -5.15 18.64
N PHE A 166 -2.26 -6.08 19.55
CA PHE A 166 -2.87 -6.20 20.87
C PHE A 166 -2.03 -5.60 22.00
N TRP A 167 -0.73 -5.44 21.76
CA TRP A 167 0.28 -4.94 22.70
C TRP A 167 0.30 -5.71 24.03
N ASN A 168 0.09 -7.04 24.02
CA ASN A 168 -0.01 -7.90 25.21
C ASN A 168 1.30 -8.58 25.69
N GLY A 169 2.38 -8.45 24.93
CA GLY A 169 3.77 -8.73 25.29
C GLY A 169 4.44 -7.64 26.13
N SER A 170 5.77 -7.59 26.07
CA SER A 170 6.58 -6.80 27.02
C SER A 170 7.53 -5.83 26.32
N TRP A 171 7.61 -4.61 26.82
CA TRP A 171 8.58 -3.61 26.37
C TRP A 171 9.97 -3.92 26.94
N THR A 172 11.01 -3.68 26.15
CA THR A 172 12.38 -4.08 26.49
C THR A 172 13.18 -3.03 27.26
N GLY A 173 12.69 -1.78 27.29
CA GLY A 173 13.45 -0.64 27.82
C GLY A 173 14.43 -0.03 26.81
N LYS A 174 14.48 -0.54 25.57
CA LYS A 174 15.38 -0.02 24.53
C LYS A 174 15.18 1.48 24.36
N ASN A 175 16.29 2.22 24.38
CA ASN A 175 16.34 3.68 24.22
C ASN A 175 15.43 4.44 25.20
N GLY A 176 15.24 3.89 26.41
CA GLY A 176 14.44 4.51 27.47
C GLY A 176 12.92 4.30 27.33
N CYS A 177 12.49 3.46 26.40
CA CYS A 177 11.08 3.13 26.17
C CYS A 177 10.68 1.87 26.95
N ASN A 178 10.08 2.06 28.12
CA ASN A 178 9.77 0.97 29.05
C ASN A 178 8.30 0.54 29.01
N SER A 179 7.46 1.23 28.24
CA SER A 179 6.02 1.00 28.19
C SER A 179 5.40 1.41 26.85
N TYR A 180 4.15 1.01 26.64
CA TYR A 180 3.35 1.43 25.49
C TYR A 180 3.16 2.95 25.50
N ASP A 181 2.90 3.52 26.68
CA ASP A 181 2.73 4.97 26.85
C ASP A 181 4.03 5.75 26.60
N ASP A 182 5.19 5.20 26.97
CA ASP A 182 6.49 5.81 26.63
C ASP A 182 6.63 5.91 25.10
N PHE A 183 6.27 4.86 24.37
CA PHE A 183 6.31 4.85 22.92
C PHE A 183 5.30 5.80 22.30
N LEU A 184 4.04 5.71 22.72
CA LEU A 184 2.91 6.49 22.18
C LEU A 184 3.11 8.00 22.41
N ASN A 185 3.65 8.39 23.56
CA ASN A 185 3.96 9.80 23.85
C ASN A 185 5.30 10.25 23.25
N ASN A 186 5.95 9.40 22.44
CA ASN A 186 7.23 9.67 21.80
C ASN A 186 8.30 10.14 22.80
N LYS A 187 8.35 9.52 23.97
CA LYS A 187 9.31 9.83 25.02
C LYS A 187 10.73 9.69 24.48
N LEU A 188 11.59 10.67 24.76
CA LEU A 188 12.97 10.73 24.25
C LEU A 188 13.07 10.59 22.72
N ASN A 189 12.04 11.03 21.99
CA ASN A 189 11.94 10.90 20.53
C ASN A 189 12.04 9.45 20.03
N VAL A 190 11.53 8.48 20.80
CA VAL A 190 11.66 7.06 20.47
C VAL A 190 11.05 6.67 19.13
N GLN A 191 9.94 7.28 18.68
CA GLN A 191 9.34 6.95 17.39
C GLN A 191 10.22 7.43 16.22
N GLU A 192 10.86 8.59 16.38
CA GLU A 192 11.81 9.14 15.40
C GLU A 192 13.08 8.27 15.29
N ARG A 193 13.53 7.71 16.42
CA ARG A 193 14.64 6.76 16.41
C ARG A 193 14.22 5.42 15.79
N ALA A 194 13.06 4.89 16.18
CA ALA A 194 12.55 3.62 15.69
C ALA A 194 12.35 3.62 14.15
N ILE A 195 11.92 4.74 13.54
CA ILE A 195 11.73 4.76 12.07
C ILE A 195 13.06 4.72 11.31
N ARG A 196 14.10 5.34 11.86
CA ARG A 196 15.46 5.30 11.31
C ARG A 196 16.05 3.89 11.43
N GLU A 197 15.87 3.27 12.60
CA GLU A 197 16.25 1.88 12.82
C GLU A 197 15.45 0.91 11.93
N ALA A 198 14.17 1.16 11.67
CA ALA A 198 13.36 0.38 10.74
C ALA A 198 13.92 0.42 9.31
N PHE A 199 14.30 1.60 8.83
CA PHE A 199 14.92 1.76 7.51
C PHE A 199 16.26 1.04 7.43
N GLN A 200 17.08 1.11 8.49
CA GLN A 200 18.34 0.35 8.56
C GLN A 200 18.09 -1.16 8.56
N PHE A 201 17.14 -1.66 9.36
CA PHE A 201 16.76 -3.07 9.39
C PHE A 201 16.29 -3.56 8.02
N ASN A 202 15.41 -2.79 7.36
CA ASN A 202 14.89 -3.11 6.04
C ASN A 202 16.01 -3.15 4.98
N LEU A 203 16.93 -2.18 5.00
CA LEU A 203 18.08 -2.13 4.11
C LEU A 203 18.95 -3.39 4.25
N LEU A 204 19.25 -3.79 5.49
CA LEU A 204 20.02 -4.99 5.78
C LEU A 204 19.33 -6.25 5.26
N LYS A 205 18.03 -6.42 5.55
CA LYS A 205 17.24 -7.59 5.15
C LYS A 205 17.13 -7.73 3.63
N ILE A 206 16.84 -6.64 2.93
CA ILE A 206 16.77 -6.63 1.46
C ILE A 206 18.13 -6.96 0.86
N THR A 207 19.19 -6.31 1.34
CA THR A 207 20.56 -6.55 0.82
C THR A 207 20.99 -7.99 1.03
N GLN A 208 20.72 -8.56 2.21
CA GLN A 208 21.00 -9.95 2.52
C GLN A 208 20.20 -10.91 1.63
N LEU A 209 18.90 -10.67 1.46
CA LEU A 209 18.05 -11.50 0.61
C LEU A 209 18.55 -11.50 -0.84
N LEU A 210 18.79 -10.32 -1.42
CA LEU A 210 19.22 -10.20 -2.81
C LEU A 210 20.60 -10.83 -3.03
N SER A 211 21.52 -10.65 -2.08
CA SER A 211 22.90 -11.19 -2.19
C SER A 211 22.97 -12.70 -2.00
N SER A 212 21.96 -13.30 -1.38
CA SER A 212 21.92 -14.75 -1.12
C SER A 212 21.39 -15.53 -2.32
N PRO A 213 21.78 -16.82 -2.49
CA PRO A 213 21.14 -17.70 -3.45
C PRO A 213 19.62 -17.81 -3.17
N PRO A 214 18.78 -17.90 -4.20
CA PRO A 214 19.12 -18.08 -5.63
C PRO A 214 19.38 -16.77 -6.39
N TYR A 215 19.26 -15.60 -5.75
CA TYR A 215 19.22 -14.32 -6.46
C TYR A 215 20.63 -13.84 -6.84
N ASN A 216 21.58 -13.83 -5.92
CA ASN A 216 22.96 -13.38 -6.16
C ASN A 216 23.04 -11.98 -6.83
N GLN A 217 22.15 -11.07 -6.44
CA GLN A 217 22.06 -9.70 -6.95
C GLN A 217 22.49 -8.67 -5.90
N SER A 218 23.06 -7.56 -6.36
CA SER A 218 23.25 -6.38 -5.51
C SER A 218 22.01 -5.49 -5.56
N LEU A 219 21.69 -4.83 -4.44
CA LEU A 219 20.65 -3.78 -4.41
C LEU A 219 20.92 -2.68 -5.44
N SER A 220 22.20 -2.35 -5.67
CA SER A 220 22.61 -1.34 -6.64
C SER A 220 22.24 -1.67 -8.09
N PHE A 221 21.90 -2.92 -8.40
CA PHE A 221 21.39 -3.30 -9.73
C PHE A 221 20.06 -2.64 -10.05
N PHE A 222 19.24 -2.36 -9.02
CA PHE A 222 17.91 -1.79 -9.18
C PHE A 222 17.90 -0.27 -9.06
N LEU A 223 18.76 0.30 -8.23
CA LEU A 223 18.80 1.73 -7.96
C LEU A 223 19.12 2.54 -9.23
N ASP A 224 18.52 3.72 -9.33
CA ASP A 224 18.72 4.69 -10.42
C ASP A 224 18.37 4.18 -11.83
N ASN A 225 17.54 3.14 -11.89
CA ASN A 225 17.10 2.52 -13.14
C ASN A 225 15.57 2.46 -13.23
N PRO A 226 14.99 2.57 -14.44
CA PRO A 226 13.60 2.26 -14.65
C PRO A 226 13.35 0.77 -14.40
N PHE A 227 12.24 0.44 -13.75
CA PHE A 227 11.89 -0.94 -13.42
C PHE A 227 10.43 -1.21 -13.75
N LYS A 228 10.16 -2.33 -14.43
CA LYS A 228 8.81 -2.74 -14.82
C LYS A 228 8.34 -3.92 -13.99
N PHE A 229 7.31 -3.72 -13.18
CA PHE A 229 6.56 -4.80 -12.56
C PHE A 229 5.60 -5.41 -13.59
N SER A 230 5.63 -6.72 -13.75
CA SER A 230 4.87 -7.46 -14.77
C SER A 230 3.48 -7.90 -14.30
N SER A 231 3.30 -8.12 -12.98
CA SER A 231 2.02 -8.57 -12.39
C SER A 231 1.94 -8.25 -10.90
N GLY A 232 0.74 -8.25 -10.32
CA GLY A 232 0.55 -7.95 -8.91
C GLY A 232 -0.74 -7.20 -8.57
N CYS A 233 -0.71 -6.58 -7.40
CA CYS A 233 -1.87 -5.98 -6.75
C CYS A 233 -2.41 -4.75 -7.49
N ASN A 234 -3.71 -4.75 -7.80
CA ASN A 234 -4.45 -3.58 -8.28
C ASN A 234 -3.92 -2.95 -9.60
N PHE A 235 -3.43 -3.76 -10.55
CA PHE A 235 -3.10 -3.25 -11.90
C PHE A 235 -3.44 -4.23 -13.04
N GLN A 236 -3.40 -3.71 -14.27
CA GLN A 236 -3.79 -4.39 -15.50
C GLN A 236 -2.72 -5.35 -16.03
N SER A 237 -3.06 -6.20 -17.00
CA SER A 237 -2.19 -7.26 -17.56
C SER A 237 -0.83 -6.80 -18.09
N ASP A 238 -0.67 -5.51 -18.41
CA ASP A 238 0.47 -5.01 -19.19
C ASP A 238 1.66 -4.57 -18.32
N GLY A 239 1.52 -4.65 -17.00
CA GLY A 239 2.54 -4.21 -16.05
C GLY A 239 2.52 -2.71 -15.76
N LEU A 240 3.34 -2.28 -14.80
CA LEU A 240 3.53 -0.88 -14.45
C LEU A 240 5.01 -0.57 -14.30
N SER A 241 5.45 0.50 -14.98
CA SER A 241 6.85 0.95 -14.93
C SER A 241 7.03 2.07 -13.91
N VAL A 242 8.02 1.89 -13.04
CA VAL A 242 8.59 2.95 -12.20
C VAL A 242 9.74 3.58 -12.99
N SER A 243 9.68 4.89 -13.21
CA SER A 243 10.67 5.59 -14.05
C SER A 243 12.07 5.61 -13.45
N ASN A 244 12.16 5.68 -12.12
CA ASN A 244 13.41 5.65 -11.38
C ASN A 244 13.22 4.96 -10.04
N VAL A 245 13.90 3.85 -9.81
CA VAL A 245 13.88 3.17 -8.51
C VAL A 245 14.89 3.84 -7.58
N THR A 246 14.41 4.42 -6.48
CA THR A 246 15.24 5.07 -5.46
C THR A 246 15.33 4.22 -4.20
N LEU A 247 16.35 4.47 -3.38
CA LEU A 247 16.44 3.79 -2.08
C LEU A 247 15.26 4.15 -1.17
N ALA A 248 14.77 5.39 -1.25
CA ALA A 248 13.57 5.83 -0.54
C ALA A 248 12.34 5.00 -0.89
N GLY A 249 12.08 4.77 -2.18
CA GLY A 249 10.95 3.96 -2.64
C GLY A 249 11.05 2.51 -2.18
N ILE A 250 12.25 1.92 -2.21
CA ILE A 250 12.49 0.57 -1.72
C ILE A 250 12.21 0.48 -0.21
N LEU A 251 12.80 1.36 0.60
CA LEU A 251 12.70 1.28 2.06
C LEU A 251 11.31 1.66 2.58
N ALA A 252 10.64 2.63 1.96
CA ALA A 252 9.25 2.96 2.28
C ALA A 252 8.31 1.79 1.92
N SER A 253 8.52 1.12 0.78
CA SER A 253 7.74 -0.08 0.42
C SER A 253 7.99 -1.24 1.38
N ALA A 254 9.23 -1.39 1.85
CA ALA A 254 9.59 -2.42 2.82
C ALA A 254 8.99 -2.14 4.20
N TYR A 255 8.78 -0.87 4.55
CA TYR A 255 8.04 -0.49 5.74
C TYR A 255 6.54 -0.83 5.64
N LEU A 256 5.95 -0.67 4.44
CA LEU A 256 4.53 -0.94 4.20
C LEU A 256 4.19 -2.45 4.25
N ILE A 257 4.99 -3.29 3.57
CA ILE A 257 4.65 -4.71 3.38
C ILE A 257 5.56 -5.60 4.22
N ASP A 258 6.82 -5.73 3.82
CA ASP A 258 7.90 -6.44 4.51
C ASP A 258 9.15 -6.36 3.61
N PRO A 259 10.38 -6.22 4.17
CA PRO A 259 11.60 -6.20 3.36
C PRO A 259 11.83 -7.46 2.51
N ASP A 260 11.45 -8.65 2.99
CA ASP A 260 11.66 -9.88 2.23
C ASP A 260 10.73 -9.94 1.01
N GLU A 261 9.49 -9.46 1.14
CA GLU A 261 8.53 -9.35 0.03
C GLU A 261 8.95 -8.30 -1.00
N VAL A 262 9.52 -7.16 -0.57
CA VAL A 262 10.08 -6.16 -1.50
C VAL A 262 11.28 -6.73 -2.26
N GLY A 263 12.17 -7.43 -1.58
CA GLY A 263 13.31 -8.10 -2.21
C GLY A 263 12.86 -9.11 -3.28
N LYS A 264 11.88 -9.96 -2.96
CA LYS A 264 11.25 -10.88 -3.93
C LYS A 264 10.55 -10.15 -5.07
N ALA A 265 9.92 -9.02 -4.81
CA ALA A 265 9.23 -8.23 -5.83
C ALA A 265 10.21 -7.66 -6.86
N LEU A 266 11.39 -7.19 -6.43
CA LEU A 266 12.44 -6.67 -7.31
C LEU A 266 13.01 -7.75 -8.25
N VAL A 267 13.18 -8.99 -7.77
CA VAL A 267 13.73 -10.08 -8.58
C VAL A 267 12.69 -10.76 -9.46
N ASN A 268 11.45 -10.93 -8.97
CA ASN A 268 10.40 -11.64 -9.70
C ASN A 268 9.52 -10.71 -10.54
N SER A 269 9.69 -9.38 -10.40
CA SER A 269 8.83 -8.36 -11.03
C SER A 269 7.35 -8.49 -10.66
N VAL A 270 7.03 -9.10 -9.52
CA VAL A 270 5.66 -9.27 -9.01
C VAL A 270 5.45 -8.36 -7.80
N ALA A 271 4.44 -7.49 -7.88
CA ALA A 271 4.16 -6.50 -6.86
C ALA A 271 3.07 -6.93 -5.87
N PRO A 272 3.41 -7.31 -4.61
CA PRO A 272 2.40 -7.70 -3.62
C PRO A 272 1.50 -6.54 -3.16
N CYS A 273 0.37 -6.91 -2.54
CA CYS A 273 -0.46 -5.99 -1.76
C CYS A 273 0.04 -5.94 -0.31
N ASP A 274 -0.11 -4.79 0.33
CA ASP A 274 -0.26 -4.74 1.78
C ASP A 274 -1.57 -5.43 2.18
N ASN A 275 -1.48 -6.41 3.08
CA ASN A 275 -2.64 -7.15 3.59
C ASN A 275 -3.57 -6.26 4.43
N ARG A 276 -3.08 -5.13 4.98
CA ARG A 276 -3.89 -4.20 5.79
C ARG A 276 -4.73 -3.26 4.92
N THR A 277 -4.10 -2.59 3.96
CA THR A 277 -4.74 -1.51 3.20
C THR A 277 -5.10 -1.90 1.76
N SER A 278 -4.70 -3.11 1.31
CA SER A 278 -4.72 -3.49 -0.11
C SER A 278 -3.91 -2.55 -1.00
N THR A 279 -2.97 -1.77 -0.43
CA THR A 279 -2.11 -0.87 -1.20
C THR A 279 -1.03 -1.68 -1.90
N SER A 280 -0.87 -1.45 -3.22
CA SER A 280 0.20 -2.07 -3.99
C SER A 280 1.55 -1.45 -3.63
N LEU A 281 2.62 -2.24 -3.49
CA LEU A 281 3.94 -1.68 -3.19
C LEU A 281 4.40 -0.65 -4.25
N ILE A 282 3.97 -0.81 -5.52
CA ILE A 282 4.37 0.10 -6.61
C ILE A 282 3.93 1.52 -6.30
N ARG A 283 2.85 1.68 -5.53
CA ARG A 283 2.37 2.98 -5.03
C ARG A 283 3.50 3.75 -4.33
N TYR A 284 4.24 3.08 -3.45
CA TYR A 284 5.32 3.70 -2.66
C TYR A 284 6.57 3.88 -3.53
N PHE A 285 6.93 2.91 -4.38
CA PHE A 285 7.99 3.14 -5.37
C PHE A 285 7.77 4.43 -6.17
N MET A 286 6.55 4.65 -6.67
CA MET A 286 6.21 5.86 -7.42
C MET A 286 6.23 7.14 -6.58
N ASP A 287 5.71 7.09 -5.36
CA ASP A 287 5.58 8.26 -4.49
C ASP A 287 6.94 8.80 -4.00
N PHE A 288 7.95 7.93 -3.94
CA PHE A 288 9.29 8.28 -3.48
C PHE A 288 10.35 8.36 -4.60
N THR A 289 9.95 8.37 -5.88
CA THR A 289 10.87 8.49 -7.04
C THR A 289 11.74 9.75 -7.05
N GLY A 290 11.31 10.81 -6.34
CA GLY A 290 12.04 12.07 -6.23
C GLY A 290 12.92 12.21 -4.98
N CYS A 291 12.88 11.24 -4.06
CA CYS A 291 13.72 11.22 -2.87
C CYS A 291 14.86 10.24 -3.11
N ASP A 292 16.11 10.68 -3.02
CA ASP A 292 17.24 9.78 -3.07
C ASP A 292 18.28 10.05 -1.97
N PHE A 293 18.92 8.98 -1.50
CA PHE A 293 19.93 8.98 -0.44
C PHE A 293 20.69 7.65 -0.47
N SER A 294 21.90 7.62 0.09
CA SER A 294 22.73 6.41 0.12
C SER A 294 22.48 5.55 1.37
N SER A 295 23.00 4.32 1.36
CA SER A 295 23.07 3.46 2.55
C SER A 295 23.80 4.13 3.72
N ASP A 296 24.79 4.97 3.44
CA ASP A 296 25.55 5.68 4.47
C ASP A 296 24.66 6.69 5.18
N ASN A 297 23.77 7.38 4.47
CA ASN A 297 22.82 8.29 5.09
C ASN A 297 21.85 7.56 6.02
N VAL A 298 21.41 6.34 5.66
CA VAL A 298 20.56 5.51 6.53
C VAL A 298 21.29 5.13 7.81
N ASN A 299 22.56 4.70 7.71
CA ASN A 299 23.37 4.34 8.86
C ASN A 299 23.71 5.55 9.74
N GLU A 300 24.06 6.69 9.13
CA GLU A 300 24.34 7.95 9.81
C GLU A 300 23.11 8.49 10.56
N ALA A 301 21.90 8.30 10.01
CA ALA A 301 20.67 8.75 10.66
C ALA A 301 20.44 8.07 12.02
N VAL A 302 20.83 6.80 12.16
CA VAL A 302 20.74 6.07 13.44
C VAL A 302 21.84 6.55 14.40
N SER A 303 23.10 6.61 13.95
CA SER A 303 24.23 6.95 14.82
C SER A 303 24.23 8.42 15.28
N SER A 304 23.76 9.34 14.46
CA SER A 304 23.62 10.76 14.84
C SER A 304 22.57 10.96 15.94
N PHE A 305 21.54 10.13 15.97
CA PHE A 305 20.50 10.19 17.01
C PHE A 305 21.05 9.84 18.39
N ASP A 306 21.97 8.87 18.45
CA ASP A 306 22.63 8.43 19.68
C ASP A 306 23.49 9.55 20.29
N ASN A 307 24.14 10.33 19.42
CA ASN A 307 25.01 11.43 19.82
C ASN A 307 24.22 12.65 20.34
N VAL A 308 23.07 12.97 19.75
CA VAL A 308 22.23 14.11 20.19
C VAL A 308 21.63 13.86 21.58
N THR A 309 21.19 12.63 21.87
CA THR A 309 20.62 12.30 23.19
C THR A 309 21.63 12.33 24.33
N ASN A 310 22.91 12.12 24.05
CA ASN A 310 23.96 12.19 25.05
C ASN A 310 24.30 13.64 25.45
N VAL A 311 24.18 14.61 24.54
CA VAL A 311 24.48 16.03 24.81
C VAL A 311 23.38 16.70 25.64
N SER A 312 22.11 16.33 25.44
CA SER A 312 20.97 16.86 26.22
C SER A 312 20.93 16.37 27.67
N ASN A 313 21.58 15.24 28.00
CA ASN A 313 21.68 14.74 29.39
C ASN A 313 22.86 15.35 30.17
N VAL A 314 23.82 15.96 29.49
CA VAL A 314 24.98 16.63 30.13
C VAL A 314 24.65 18.08 30.53
N SER A 315 23.68 18.71 29.86
CA SER A 315 23.27 20.10 30.10
C SER A 315 22.22 20.28 31.22
N SER A 316 21.75 19.19 31.83
CA SER A 316 20.81 19.21 32.96
C SER A 316 21.45 18.87 34.32
N ILE A 317 22.79 18.85 34.40
CA ILE A 317 23.56 18.58 35.64
C ILE A 317 24.53 19.74 35.95
N SER A 318 24.13 20.97 35.68
CA SER A 318 24.86 22.18 36.10
C SER A 318 23.93 23.14 36.83
#